data_AF-A0A356T4V0-F1
#
_entry.id   AF-A0A356T4V0-F1
#
_cell.length_a   1.000
_cell.length_b   1.000
_cell.length_c   1.000
_cell.angle_alpha   90.00
_cell.angle_beta   90.00
_cell.angle_gamma   90.00
#
_symmetry.space_group_name_H-M   'P 1'
#
loop_
_entity.id
_entity.type
_entity.pdbx_description
1 polymer ?
#
loop_
_entity_poly.entity_id
_entity_poly.type
_entity_poly.pdbx_seq_one_letter_code
_entity_poly.pdbx_strand_id
1 'polypeptide(L)'
;DPSADPTIFILATDGEPDTCAQPNPQEGQPEALAAAERAYRMGIRTFIISVGEGTISERHLQDMANAGLGRGAGDADAEFWEAGDDAGLRTALTDIVAGELSCVVTLEGRIQNLDDACAGTVRLNGTALSCDDPDGWRVLDESHIELQGEACTRLQSGPGATLEASFPCDVILI
;
A
#
# COMPACT_ATOMS: atom_id res chain seq x y z
N ASP A 1 -5.42 7.09 -18.47
CA ASP A 1 -5.72 5.85 -17.75
C ASP A 1 -5.79 6.21 -16.27
N PRO A 2 -6.91 5.99 -15.55
CA PRO A 2 -6.83 6.03 -14.08
C PRO A 2 -5.78 4.99 -13.66
N SER A 3 -4.83 5.37 -12.79
CA SER A 3 -3.80 4.42 -12.37
C SER A 3 -4.47 3.18 -11.77
N ALA A 4 -3.95 1.99 -12.09
CA ALA A 4 -4.44 0.72 -11.56
C ALA A 4 -4.11 0.55 -10.07
N ASP A 5 -3.46 1.53 -9.47
CA ASP A 5 -2.99 1.45 -8.10
C ASP A 5 -4.15 1.65 -7.13
N PRO A 6 -4.23 0.84 -6.06
CA PRO A 6 -5.26 0.98 -5.05
C PRO A 6 -5.20 2.39 -4.46
N THR A 7 -6.34 3.09 -4.45
CA THR A 7 -6.45 4.32 -3.69
C THR A 7 -6.63 3.97 -2.22
N ILE A 8 -5.74 4.48 -1.38
CA ILE A 8 -5.83 4.33 0.07
C ILE A 8 -6.11 5.66 0.75
N PHE A 9 -6.80 5.61 1.87
CA PHE A 9 -7.03 6.73 2.77
C PHE A 9 -6.47 6.38 4.14
N ILE A 10 -5.59 7.22 4.66
CA ILE A 10 -5.00 7.06 6.00
C ILE A 10 -5.61 8.12 6.91
N LEU A 11 -6.30 7.70 7.97
CA LEU A 11 -6.92 8.58 8.95
C LEU A 11 -6.20 8.48 10.29
N ALA A 12 -5.52 9.56 10.69
CA ALA A 12 -4.96 9.71 12.03
C ALA A 12 -5.94 10.46 12.94
N THR A 13 -6.44 9.83 14.01
CA THR A 13 -7.52 10.37 14.86
C THR A 13 -7.48 9.78 16.27
N ASP A 14 -8.06 10.47 17.25
CA ASP A 14 -8.32 9.97 18.61
C ASP A 14 -9.59 9.10 18.70
N GLY A 15 -10.37 9.03 17.61
CA GLY A 15 -11.59 8.22 17.53
C GLY A 15 -12.86 8.94 17.98
N GLU A 16 -12.78 10.24 18.28
CA GLU A 16 -13.94 11.02 18.72
C GLU A 16 -14.28 12.13 17.70
N PRO A 17 -15.06 11.82 16.65
CA PRO A 17 -15.52 12.81 15.69
C PRO A 17 -16.53 13.78 16.31
N ASP A 18 -16.03 14.84 16.93
CA ASP A 18 -16.78 15.97 17.44
C ASP A 18 -16.66 17.20 16.53
N THR A 19 -17.57 18.18 16.70
CA THR A 19 -17.47 19.47 15.99
C THR A 19 -17.45 20.64 16.97
N CYS A 20 -16.80 21.75 16.61
CA CYS A 20 -16.84 22.95 17.45
C CYS A 20 -18.25 23.55 17.58
N ALA A 21 -19.15 23.27 16.64
CA ALA A 21 -20.53 23.75 16.64
C ALA A 21 -21.47 22.85 17.47
N GLN A 22 -21.15 21.55 17.54
CA GLN A 22 -21.81 20.53 18.36
C GLN A 22 -20.72 19.69 19.03
N PRO A 23 -20.30 20.06 20.26
CA PRO A 23 -19.18 19.41 20.96
C PRO A 23 -19.40 17.93 21.33
N ASN A 24 -20.62 17.41 21.13
CA ASN A 24 -20.94 15.98 21.18
C ASN A 24 -22.25 15.77 20.42
N PRO A 25 -22.20 15.52 19.10
CA PRO A 25 -23.40 15.34 18.30
C PRO A 25 -24.08 13.98 18.56
N GLN A 26 -23.44 13.06 19.31
CA GLN A 26 -23.80 11.64 19.50
C GLN A 26 -23.92 10.79 18.21
N GLU A 27 -23.84 11.41 17.03
CA GLU A 27 -23.92 10.73 15.73
C GLU A 27 -22.56 10.66 15.02
N GLY A 28 -21.53 11.40 15.45
CA GLY A 28 -20.25 11.47 14.71
C GLY A 28 -19.60 10.11 14.43
N GLN A 29 -19.60 9.20 15.41
CA GLN A 29 -18.99 7.87 15.29
C GLN A 29 -19.72 6.97 14.27
N PRO A 30 -21.06 6.78 14.35
CA PRO A 30 -21.83 6.11 13.32
C PRO A 30 -21.64 6.72 11.91
N GLU A 31 -21.57 8.05 11.80
CA GLU A 31 -21.45 8.72 10.49
C GLU A 31 -20.11 8.38 9.84
N ALA A 32 -19.04 8.42 10.64
CA ALA A 32 -17.68 8.09 10.22
C ALA A 32 -17.58 6.63 9.79
N LEU A 33 -18.19 5.71 10.55
CA LEU A 33 -18.23 4.30 10.23
C LEU A 33 -18.93 4.06 8.88
N ALA A 34 -20.11 4.65 8.70
CA ALA A 34 -20.86 4.56 7.45
C ALA A 34 -20.09 5.16 6.27
N ALA A 35 -19.26 6.19 6.51
CA ALA A 35 -18.39 6.77 5.48
C ALA A 35 -17.25 5.82 5.09
N ALA A 36 -16.58 5.19 6.06
CA ALA A 36 -15.53 4.20 5.82
C ALA A 36 -16.06 3.01 5.00
N GLU A 37 -17.25 2.49 5.35
CA GLU A 37 -17.88 1.42 4.58
C GLU A 37 -18.23 1.84 3.14
N ARG A 38 -18.67 3.09 2.93
CA ARG A 38 -18.93 3.62 1.59
C ARG A 38 -17.64 3.73 0.79
N ALA A 39 -16.56 4.20 1.41
CA ALA A 39 -15.25 4.30 0.78
C ALA A 39 -14.75 2.92 0.34
N TYR A 40 -14.84 1.91 1.20
CA TYR A 40 -14.48 0.53 0.85
C TYR A 40 -15.27 0.00 -0.36
N ARG A 41 -16.59 0.23 -0.38
CA ARG A 41 -17.44 -0.14 -1.55
C ARG A 41 -17.06 0.59 -2.84
N MET A 42 -16.34 1.71 -2.75
CA MET A 42 -15.79 2.44 -3.90
C MET A 42 -14.38 1.99 -4.29
N GLY A 43 -13.82 0.98 -3.62
CA GLY A 43 -12.45 0.50 -3.83
C GLY A 43 -11.39 1.31 -3.09
N ILE A 44 -11.79 2.16 -2.14
CA ILE A 44 -10.88 2.95 -1.31
C ILE A 44 -10.69 2.24 0.02
N ARG A 45 -9.49 1.72 0.26
CA ARG A 45 -9.14 1.12 1.56
C ARG A 45 -8.82 2.20 2.57
N THR A 46 -9.39 2.10 3.77
CA THR A 46 -9.15 3.07 4.85
C THR A 46 -8.34 2.42 5.97
N PHE A 47 -7.24 3.06 6.36
CA PHE A 47 -6.35 2.63 7.44
C PHE A 47 -6.41 3.64 8.60
N ILE A 48 -6.40 3.14 9.83
CA ILE A 48 -6.61 3.94 11.03
C ILE A 48 -5.33 4.01 11.85
N ILE A 49 -4.93 5.23 12.20
CA ILE A 49 -3.84 5.51 13.13
C ILE A 49 -4.44 6.23 14.34
N SER A 50 -4.37 5.61 15.51
CA SER A 50 -4.73 6.26 16.78
C SER A 50 -3.69 7.32 17.13
N VAL A 51 -4.12 8.57 17.38
CA VAL A 51 -3.26 9.62 17.92
C VAL A 51 -3.48 9.79 19.42
N GLY A 52 -2.54 9.27 20.22
CA GLY A 52 -2.58 9.33 21.69
C GLY A 52 -2.35 7.99 22.37
N GLU A 53 -1.69 8.00 23.53
CA GLU A 53 -1.50 6.81 24.37
C GLU A 53 -2.73 6.58 25.26
N GLY A 54 -3.19 5.33 25.40
CA GLY A 54 -4.29 4.97 26.30
C GLY A 54 -5.69 5.20 25.72
N THR A 55 -5.83 4.91 24.43
CA THR A 55 -7.00 4.85 23.55
C THR A 55 -8.36 4.99 24.24
N ILE A 56 -8.91 6.20 24.23
CA ILE A 56 -10.22 6.54 24.83
C ILE A 56 -11.37 5.81 24.10
N SER A 57 -11.18 5.51 22.80
CA SER A 57 -12.22 5.06 21.87
C SER A 57 -11.80 3.84 21.05
N GLU A 58 -11.01 2.95 21.65
CA GLU A 58 -10.40 1.76 21.00
C GLU A 58 -11.41 0.94 20.19
N ARG A 59 -12.60 0.73 20.76
CA ARG A 59 -13.69 0.03 20.07
C ARG A 59 -14.12 0.72 18.78
N HIS A 60 -14.25 2.04 18.77
CA HIS A 60 -14.64 2.78 17.56
C HIS A 60 -13.52 2.76 16.52
N LEU A 61 -12.27 2.89 16.93
CA LEU A 61 -11.12 2.79 16.03
C LEU A 61 -11.02 1.38 15.39
N GLN A 62 -11.28 0.32 16.16
CA GLN A 62 -11.34 -1.04 15.64
C GLN A 62 -12.51 -1.23 14.65
N ASP A 63 -13.70 -0.70 14.98
CA ASP A 63 -14.85 -0.72 14.07
C ASP A 63 -14.53 0.02 12.75
N MET A 64 -13.84 1.17 12.83
CA MET A 64 -13.39 1.94 11.67
C MET A 64 -12.36 1.19 10.82
N ALA A 65 -11.37 0.54 11.43
CA ALA A 65 -10.37 -0.26 10.73
C ALA A 65 -11.02 -1.46 10.02
N ASN A 66 -11.95 -2.13 10.71
CA ASN A 66 -12.73 -3.22 10.15
C ASN A 66 -13.57 -2.76 8.94
N ALA A 67 -14.32 -1.67 9.07
CA ALA A 67 -15.10 -1.10 7.98
C ALA A 67 -14.22 -0.66 6.79
N GLY A 68 -13.06 -0.06 7.08
CA GLY A 68 -12.12 0.42 6.08
C GLY A 68 -11.49 -0.66 5.21
N LEU A 69 -11.41 -1.90 5.71
CA LEU A 69 -10.91 -3.07 4.99
C LEU A 69 -11.99 -4.10 4.65
N GLY A 70 -13.26 -3.80 4.94
CA GLY A 70 -14.40 -4.68 4.65
C GLY A 70 -14.47 -5.94 5.51
N ARG A 71 -13.93 -5.91 6.74
CA ARG A 71 -14.03 -7.02 7.71
C ARG A 71 -15.46 -7.12 8.24
N GLY A 72 -16.00 -8.33 8.22
CA GLY A 72 -17.33 -8.66 8.73
C GLY A 72 -17.29 -9.49 10.02
N ALA A 73 -18.49 -9.88 10.48
CA ALA A 73 -18.62 -10.72 11.65
C ALA A 73 -17.94 -12.09 11.45
N GLY A 74 -16.99 -12.41 12.32
CA GLY A 74 -16.24 -13.68 12.28
C GLY A 74 -14.91 -13.60 11.54
N ASP A 75 -14.61 -12.46 10.89
CA ASP A 75 -13.27 -12.19 10.39
C ASP A 75 -12.32 -11.83 11.54
N ALA A 76 -11.03 -12.03 11.32
CA ALA A 76 -10.01 -11.46 12.19
C ALA A 76 -10.06 -9.92 12.07
N ASP A 77 -9.86 -9.25 13.20
CA ASP A 77 -9.81 -7.80 13.26
C ASP A 77 -8.71 -7.24 12.34
N ALA A 78 -9.04 -6.15 11.66
CA ALA A 78 -8.08 -5.35 10.92
C ALA A 78 -7.11 -4.69 11.90
N GLU A 79 -5.84 -4.62 11.51
CA GLU A 79 -4.86 -3.84 12.24
C GLU A 79 -5.23 -2.34 12.18
N PHE A 80 -5.13 -1.68 13.34
CA PHE A 80 -4.98 -0.24 13.43
C PHE A 80 -3.68 0.04 14.19
N TRP A 81 -3.04 1.16 13.90
CA TRP A 81 -1.76 1.51 14.49
C TRP A 81 -1.95 2.48 15.63
N GLU A 82 -1.25 2.26 16.75
CA GLU A 82 -1.17 3.26 17.82
C GLU A 82 0.07 4.12 17.65
N ALA A 83 -0.12 5.43 17.50
CA ALA A 83 0.94 6.41 17.37
C ALA A 83 0.86 7.45 18.49
N GLY A 84 1.53 7.15 19.61
CA GLY A 84 1.67 8.07 20.74
C GLY A 84 2.74 9.14 20.56
N ASP A 85 3.66 8.96 19.60
CA ASP A 85 4.79 9.85 19.33
C ASP A 85 5.17 9.91 17.82
N ASP A 86 6.18 10.72 17.49
CA ASP A 86 6.69 10.87 16.11
C ASP A 86 7.24 9.55 15.54
N ALA A 87 7.84 8.70 16.38
CA ALA A 87 8.39 7.42 15.94
C ALA A 87 7.27 6.43 15.57
N GLY A 88 6.23 6.32 16.39
CA GLY A 88 5.06 5.49 16.14
C GLY A 88 4.31 5.93 14.89
N LEU A 89 4.13 7.24 14.69
CA LEU A 89 3.48 7.74 13.47
C LEU A 89 4.28 7.42 12.20
N ARG A 90 5.61 7.57 12.24
CA ARG A 90 6.48 7.21 11.10
C ARG A 90 6.43 5.72 10.79
N THR A 91 6.45 4.88 11.82
CA THR A 91 6.34 3.42 11.67
C THR A 91 5.01 3.07 11.02
N ALA A 92 3.89 3.56 11.56
CA ALA A 92 2.56 3.30 11.01
C ALA A 92 2.42 3.70 9.54
N LEU A 93 2.88 4.91 9.17
CA LEU A 93 2.85 5.37 7.78
C LEU A 93 3.75 4.51 6.87
N THR A 94 4.91 4.08 7.35
CA THR A 94 5.82 3.23 6.59
C THR A 94 5.18 1.87 6.36
N ASP A 95 4.62 1.25 7.41
CA ASP A 95 4.02 -0.08 7.34
C ASP A 95 2.79 -0.10 6.42
N ILE A 96 1.90 0.89 6.55
CA ILE A 96 0.71 1.01 5.69
C ILE A 96 1.12 1.17 4.23
N VAL A 97 2.01 2.12 3.91
CA VAL A 97 2.41 2.37 2.52
C VAL A 97 3.17 1.19 1.95
N ALA A 98 4.07 0.57 2.73
CA ALA A 98 4.81 -0.62 2.35
C ALA A 98 3.90 -1.78 1.96
N GLY A 99 2.88 -2.06 2.78
CA GLY A 99 1.92 -3.14 2.56
C GLY A 99 1.07 -2.95 1.30
N GLU A 100 1.00 -1.73 0.78
CA GLU A 100 0.19 -1.37 -0.39
C GLU A 100 1.00 -1.35 -1.69
N LEU A 101 2.33 -1.38 -1.61
CA LEU A 101 3.20 -1.46 -2.78
C LEU A 101 3.14 -2.85 -3.41
N SER A 102 2.75 -2.90 -4.69
CA SER A 102 2.74 -4.13 -5.49
C SER A 102 4.16 -4.62 -5.80
N CYS A 103 4.38 -5.94 -5.73
CA CYS A 103 5.58 -6.58 -6.28
C CYS A 103 5.59 -6.60 -7.81
N VAL A 104 4.42 -6.45 -8.43
CA VAL A 104 4.27 -6.34 -9.89
C VAL A 104 4.42 -4.88 -10.27
N VAL A 105 5.41 -4.61 -11.12
CA VAL A 105 5.79 -3.27 -11.55
C VAL A 105 5.44 -3.09 -13.01
N THR A 106 4.70 -2.03 -13.30
CA THR A 106 4.44 -1.57 -14.66
C THR A 106 5.65 -0.81 -15.20
N LEU A 107 6.13 -1.22 -16.36
CA LEU A 107 7.27 -0.61 -17.04
C LEU A 107 6.84 0.67 -17.79
N GLU A 108 7.69 1.68 -17.75
CA GLU A 108 7.58 2.86 -18.63
C GLU A 108 8.09 2.55 -20.05
N GLY A 109 7.53 1.52 -20.67
CA GLY A 109 7.96 0.98 -21.96
C GLY A 109 7.39 -0.40 -22.22
N ARG A 110 7.90 -1.06 -23.26
CA ARG A 110 7.56 -2.46 -23.55
C ARG A 110 8.79 -3.27 -23.86
N ILE A 111 8.85 -4.48 -23.30
CA ILE A 111 9.78 -5.52 -23.69
C ILE A 111 9.32 -6.04 -25.06
N GLN A 112 10.18 -5.90 -26.07
CA GLN A 112 9.82 -6.27 -27.45
C GLN A 112 9.87 -7.78 -27.69
N ASN A 113 10.84 -8.46 -27.07
CA ASN A 113 10.99 -9.90 -27.12
C ASN A 113 11.05 -10.45 -25.68
N LEU A 114 10.00 -11.17 -25.28
CA LEU A 114 9.92 -11.76 -23.94
C LEU A 114 10.94 -12.89 -23.73
N ASP A 115 11.32 -13.60 -24.80
CA ASP A 115 12.32 -14.66 -24.73
C ASP A 115 13.72 -14.11 -24.39
N ASP A 116 13.97 -12.83 -24.69
CA ASP A 116 15.22 -12.12 -24.41
C ASP A 116 15.10 -11.18 -23.18
N ALA A 117 14.02 -11.26 -22.40
CA ALA A 117 13.79 -10.35 -21.28
C ALA A 117 14.96 -10.37 -20.27
N CYS A 118 15.53 -11.54 -19.99
CA CYS A 118 16.67 -11.69 -19.09
C CYS A 118 17.99 -11.09 -19.60
N ALA A 119 18.07 -10.63 -20.85
CA ALA A 119 19.18 -9.80 -21.32
C ALA A 119 19.09 -8.35 -20.81
N GLY A 120 17.93 -7.95 -20.27
CA GLY A 120 17.73 -6.68 -19.58
C GLY A 120 18.39 -6.64 -18.19
N THR A 121 18.37 -5.45 -17.59
CA THR A 121 18.87 -5.21 -16.24
C THR A 121 17.80 -4.59 -15.39
N VAL A 122 17.57 -5.15 -14.20
CA VAL A 122 16.73 -4.57 -13.14
C VAL A 122 17.60 -4.27 -11.93
N ARG A 123 17.49 -3.06 -11.40
CA ARG A 123 18.23 -2.59 -10.22
C ARG A 123 17.28 -1.99 -9.20
N LEU A 124 17.41 -2.41 -7.95
CA LEU A 124 16.72 -1.82 -6.81
C LEU A 124 17.73 -1.09 -5.94
N ASN A 125 17.55 0.23 -5.77
CA ASN A 125 18.49 1.10 -5.06
C ASN A 125 19.93 0.96 -5.58
N GLY A 126 20.08 0.85 -6.91
CA GLY A 126 21.36 0.63 -7.59
C GLY A 126 21.90 -0.81 -7.56
N THR A 127 21.36 -1.68 -6.70
CA THR A 127 21.75 -3.10 -6.60
C THR A 127 21.09 -3.91 -7.72
N ALA A 128 21.88 -4.62 -8.52
CA ALA A 128 21.36 -5.46 -9.59
C ALA A 128 20.62 -6.69 -9.02
N LEU A 129 19.46 -7.00 -9.60
CA LEU A 129 18.66 -8.17 -9.29
C LEU A 129 18.80 -9.21 -10.41
N SER A 130 18.86 -10.48 -10.03
CA SER A 130 18.97 -11.61 -10.96
C SER A 130 17.62 -11.92 -11.62
N CYS A 131 17.63 -12.19 -12.93
CA CYS A 131 16.44 -12.65 -13.67
C CYS A 131 16.11 -14.10 -13.31
N ASP A 132 14.81 -14.39 -13.17
CA ASP A 132 14.24 -15.70 -12.80
C ASP A 132 14.82 -16.31 -11.51
N ASP A 133 15.34 -15.45 -10.63
CA ASP A 133 15.80 -15.83 -9.30
C ASP A 133 14.65 -15.70 -8.28
N PRO A 134 14.47 -16.66 -7.35
CA PRO A 134 13.42 -16.59 -6.33
C PRO A 134 13.43 -15.32 -5.46
N ASP A 135 14.59 -14.67 -5.30
CA ASP A 135 14.79 -13.42 -4.57
C ASP A 135 15.16 -12.24 -5.51
N GLY A 136 14.92 -12.41 -6.81
CA GLY A 136 15.22 -11.45 -7.87
C GLY A 136 13.97 -10.89 -8.54
N TRP A 137 13.87 -11.07 -9.86
CA TRP A 137 12.72 -10.62 -10.65
C TRP A 137 12.43 -11.57 -11.80
N ARG A 138 11.20 -11.55 -12.31
CA ARG A 138 10.79 -12.25 -13.53
C ARG A 138 9.93 -11.37 -14.43
N VAL A 139 9.90 -11.69 -15.72
CA VAL A 139 8.97 -11.08 -16.66
C VAL A 139 7.58 -11.72 -16.53
N LEU A 140 6.52 -10.91 -16.56
CA LEU A 140 5.14 -11.40 -16.61
C LEU A 140 4.56 -11.23 -18.01
N ASP A 141 4.72 -10.04 -18.59
CA ASP A 141 4.29 -9.70 -19.94
C ASP A 141 5.12 -8.53 -20.50
N GLU A 142 4.73 -8.01 -21.67
CA GLU A 142 5.45 -6.93 -22.36
C GLU A 142 5.63 -5.66 -21.51
N SER A 143 4.77 -5.42 -20.55
CA SER A 143 4.71 -4.19 -19.74
C SER A 143 4.89 -4.42 -18.25
N HIS A 144 5.03 -5.66 -17.79
CA HIS A 144 5.10 -5.97 -16.37
C HIS A 144 6.24 -6.92 -16.03
N ILE A 145 6.92 -6.59 -14.93
CA ILE A 145 7.83 -7.50 -14.22
C ILE A 145 7.32 -7.72 -12.80
N GLU A 146 7.70 -8.83 -12.19
CA GLU A 146 7.45 -9.10 -10.78
C GLU A 146 8.78 -9.20 -10.04
N LEU A 147 8.93 -8.42 -8.96
CA LEU A 147 9.99 -8.63 -7.98
C LEU A 147 9.60 -9.80 -7.08
N GLN A 148 10.53 -10.71 -6.82
CA GLN A 148 10.27 -11.93 -6.07
C GLN A 148 11.04 -11.92 -4.73
N GLY A 149 10.50 -12.64 -3.73
CA GLY A 149 11.18 -12.90 -2.47
C GLY A 149 11.75 -11.65 -1.78
N GLU A 150 13.05 -11.68 -1.48
CA GLU A 150 13.74 -10.59 -0.80
C GLU A 150 13.71 -9.27 -1.61
N ALA A 151 13.71 -9.32 -2.95
CA ALA A 151 13.63 -8.11 -3.76
C ALA A 151 12.31 -7.36 -3.57
N CYS A 152 11.17 -8.07 -3.53
CA CYS A 152 9.90 -7.40 -3.26
C CYS A 152 9.84 -6.88 -1.82
N THR A 153 10.29 -7.69 -0.85
CA THR A 153 10.34 -7.26 0.56
C THR A 153 11.12 -5.95 0.69
N ARG A 154 12.25 -5.83 0.00
CA ARG A 154 13.10 -4.63 0.02
C ARG A 154 12.43 -3.42 -0.66
N LEU A 155 11.67 -3.64 -1.73
CA LEU A 155 10.88 -2.58 -2.37
C LEU A 155 9.83 -2.05 -1.38
N GLN A 156 9.11 -2.96 -0.72
CA GLN A 156 8.03 -2.60 0.20
C GLN A 156 8.57 -1.91 1.46
N SER A 157 9.67 -2.39 2.06
CA SER A 157 10.20 -1.84 3.31
C SER A 157 10.99 -0.53 3.16
N GLY A 158 11.34 -0.13 1.94
CA GLY A 158 12.29 0.96 1.68
C GLY A 158 11.60 2.28 1.36
N PRO A 159 11.53 3.25 2.30
CA PRO A 159 11.03 4.58 1.95
C PRO A 159 11.92 5.20 0.86
N GLY A 160 11.30 5.62 -0.24
CA GLY A 160 12.00 6.21 -1.38
C GLY A 160 12.85 5.23 -2.19
N ALA A 161 12.48 3.94 -2.21
CA ALA A 161 13.13 2.96 -3.08
C ALA A 161 13.07 3.39 -4.55
N THR A 162 14.22 3.27 -5.24
CA THR A 162 14.32 3.53 -6.68
C THR A 162 14.47 2.22 -7.42
N LEU A 163 13.56 1.96 -8.35
CA LEU A 163 13.66 0.83 -9.27
C LEU A 163 14.05 1.35 -10.66
N GLU A 164 15.10 0.77 -11.23
CA GLU A 164 15.54 1.04 -12.58
C GLU A 164 15.48 -0.25 -13.38
N ALA A 165 14.76 -0.24 -14.50
CA ALA A 165 14.69 -1.38 -15.42
C ALA A 165 15.05 -0.91 -16.83
N SER A 166 15.89 -1.68 -17.52
CA SER A 166 16.31 -1.42 -18.90
C SER A 166 16.33 -2.72 -19.68
N PHE A 167 15.68 -2.71 -20.84
CA PHE A 167 15.58 -3.88 -21.71
C PHE A 167 16.09 -3.55 -23.11
N PRO A 168 16.75 -4.50 -23.79
CA PRO A 168 17.18 -4.29 -25.16
C PRO A 168 15.98 -4.03 -26.08
N CYS A 169 16.16 -3.12 -27.03
CA CYS A 169 15.25 -2.95 -28.16
C CYS A 169 15.92 -3.60 -29.37
N ASP A 170 15.24 -4.55 -30.02
CA ASP A 170 15.77 -5.15 -31.23
C ASP A 170 15.63 -4.16 -32.39
N VAL A 171 16.75 -3.82 -33.02
CA VAL A 171 16.74 -3.08 -34.27
C VAL A 171 16.71 -4.09 -35.40
N ILE A 172 15.54 -4.26 -36.03
CA ILE A 172 15.42 -5.07 -37.26
C ILE A 172 16.14 -4.31 -38.38
N LEU A 173 17.32 -4.80 -38.77
CA LEU A 173 18.03 -4.35 -39.97
C LEU A 173 17.61 -5.27 -41.13
N ILE A 174 16.83 -4.73 -42.08
CA ILE A 174 16.54 -5.38 -43.39
C ILE A 174 17.38 -4.78 -44.50
#